data_AF-A0A7Y1SVN2-F1
#
_entry.id   AF-A0A7Y1SVN2-F1
#
_cell.length_a   1.000
_cell.length_b   1.000
_cell.length_c   1.000
_cell.angle_alpha   90.00
_cell.angle_beta   90.00
_cell.angle_gamma   90.00
#
_symmetry.space_group_name_H-M   'P 1'
#
loop_
_entity.id
_entity.type
_entity.pdbx_description
1 polymer ?
#
loop_
_entity_poly.entity_id
_entity_poly.type
_entity_poly.pdbx_seq_one_letter_code
_entity_poly.pdbx_strand_id
1 'polypeptide(L)'
;IQAWEYVPLGPFLGKSFATSISPWVVPTAALEPFRVQQPVQEPEPLGYLRGDGSWGLDIDLEVGLRSSAMTVPDIVSETNFKDMYWSPVQQIAHMTVNGASLRTGDVCASGTVSGSEPGSYGSLIELSWNGSEPIQLGDDSTRTFLQDGDQVTLRGLASNEESTVGLGEVTGVIVP
;
A
#
# COMPACT_ATOMS: atom_id res chain seq x y z
N ILE A 1 2.69 -17.07 -11.63
CA ILE A 1 4.16 -16.89 -11.51
C ILE A 1 4.59 -16.98 -10.05
N GLN A 2 4.26 -16.00 -9.19
CA GLN A 2 4.70 -15.96 -7.78
C GLN A 2 4.44 -17.25 -6.99
N ALA A 3 3.22 -17.80 -7.05
CA ALA A 3 2.84 -19.01 -6.30
C ALA A 3 3.70 -20.25 -6.61
N TRP A 4 4.25 -20.33 -7.84
CA TRP A 4 5.12 -21.42 -8.24
C TRP A 4 6.58 -21.20 -7.81
N GLU A 5 7.09 -19.98 -7.88
CA GLU A 5 8.53 -19.70 -7.69
C GLU A 5 8.93 -19.42 -6.23
N TYR A 6 8.00 -18.96 -5.38
CA TYR A 6 8.39 -18.32 -4.11
C TYR A 6 8.97 -19.30 -3.07
N VAL A 7 8.76 -20.60 -3.25
CA VAL A 7 9.31 -21.61 -2.35
C VAL A 7 10.66 -22.08 -2.89
N PRO A 8 11.76 -21.99 -2.12
CA PRO A 8 11.89 -21.49 -0.75
C PRO A 8 12.43 -20.06 -0.62
N LEU A 9 12.73 -19.39 -1.74
CA LEU A 9 13.59 -18.19 -1.75
C LEU A 9 12.83 -16.85 -1.73
N GLY A 10 11.51 -16.90 -1.71
CA GLY A 10 10.64 -15.72 -1.74
C GLY A 10 10.30 -15.23 -3.16
N PRO A 11 9.46 -14.19 -3.27
CA PRO A 11 8.99 -13.65 -4.54
C PRO A 11 10.14 -13.12 -5.40
N PHE A 12 10.09 -13.37 -6.71
CA PHE A 12 11.09 -12.88 -7.66
C PHE A 12 10.44 -12.34 -8.93
N LEU A 13 10.25 -13.17 -9.97
CA LEU A 13 9.71 -12.74 -11.26
C LEU A 13 8.24 -12.31 -11.16
N GLY A 14 7.52 -12.81 -10.16
CA GLY A 14 6.15 -12.36 -9.86
C GLY A 14 6.07 -10.92 -9.36
N LYS A 15 7.20 -10.25 -9.09
CA LYS A 15 7.27 -8.86 -8.61
C LYS A 15 8.22 -7.97 -9.43
N SER A 16 9.32 -8.51 -9.95
CA SER A 16 10.39 -7.71 -10.54
C SER A 16 10.10 -7.12 -11.93
N PHE A 17 8.91 -7.36 -12.49
CA PHE A 17 8.56 -6.90 -13.84
C PHE A 17 8.18 -5.41 -13.87
N ALA A 18 7.54 -4.90 -12.81
CA ALA A 18 7.19 -3.49 -12.69
C ALA A 18 6.83 -3.13 -11.23
N THR A 19 7.36 -2.00 -10.77
CA THR A 19 6.92 -1.31 -9.55
C THR A 19 6.81 0.17 -9.87
N SER A 20 5.68 0.79 -9.55
CA SER A 20 5.43 2.21 -9.78
C SER A 20 5.37 2.96 -8.46
N ILE A 21 5.90 4.19 -8.45
CA ILE A 21 5.85 5.12 -7.30
C ILE A 21 5.32 6.47 -7.77
N SER A 22 4.65 7.23 -6.89
CA SER A 22 4.24 8.59 -7.22
C SER A 22 5.47 9.49 -7.39
N PRO A 23 5.39 10.54 -8.22
CA PRO A 23 6.56 11.36 -8.55
C PRO A 23 6.97 12.34 -7.43
N TRP A 24 6.10 12.56 -6.44
CA TRP A 24 6.31 13.55 -5.39
C TRP A 24 6.72 12.89 -4.08
N VAL A 25 7.98 13.12 -3.68
CA VAL A 25 8.46 12.70 -2.35
C VAL A 25 7.98 13.71 -1.31
N VAL A 26 6.92 13.37 -0.59
CA VAL A 26 6.44 14.17 0.55
C VAL A 26 7.45 14.06 1.70
N PRO A 27 8.03 15.18 2.19
CA PRO A 27 8.95 15.13 3.31
C PRO A 27 8.25 14.66 4.59
N THR A 28 8.92 13.86 5.42
CA THR A 28 8.38 13.38 6.69
C THR A 28 7.93 14.52 7.61
N ALA A 29 8.65 15.66 7.59
CA ALA A 29 8.27 16.85 8.36
C ALA A 29 6.89 17.42 7.98
N ALA A 30 6.44 17.25 6.73
CA ALA A 30 5.10 17.65 6.31
C ALA A 30 4.01 16.69 6.83
N LEU A 31 4.41 15.47 7.21
CA LEU A 31 3.50 14.45 7.75
C LEU A 31 3.43 14.45 9.28
N GLU A 32 4.26 15.24 9.97
CA GLU A 32 4.30 15.32 11.43
C GLU A 32 2.91 15.62 12.06
N PRO A 33 2.08 16.54 11.51
CA PRO A 33 0.75 16.83 12.05
C PRO A 33 -0.26 15.67 11.94
N PHE A 34 0.07 14.62 11.19
CA PHE A 34 -0.79 13.46 10.95
C PHE A 34 -0.25 12.20 11.62
N ARG A 35 0.72 12.35 12.54
CA ARG A 35 1.18 11.24 13.37
C ARG A 35 0.08 10.81 14.34
N VAL A 36 -0.16 9.51 14.38
CA VAL A 36 -1.17 8.88 15.26
C VAL A 36 -0.59 7.66 15.96
N GLN A 37 -1.30 7.21 16.99
CA GLN A 37 -0.98 5.97 17.68
C GLN A 37 -1.11 4.78 16.72
N GLN A 38 -0.03 4.02 16.57
CA GLN A 38 -0.05 2.76 15.82
C GLN A 38 -0.87 1.68 16.55
N PRO A 39 -1.31 0.62 15.84
CA PRO A 39 -2.01 -0.50 16.45
C PRO A 39 -1.24 -1.10 17.65
N VAL A 40 -2.00 -1.63 18.61
CA VAL A 40 -1.41 -2.30 19.78
C VAL A 40 -0.66 -3.54 19.32
N GLN A 41 0.61 -3.66 19.71
CA GLN A 41 1.45 -4.80 19.34
C GLN A 41 1.42 -5.87 20.42
N GLU A 42 0.79 -7.00 20.10
CA GLU A 42 0.81 -8.22 20.91
C GLU A 42 1.38 -9.40 20.09
N PRO A 43 2.43 -10.10 20.59
CA PRO A 43 3.17 -9.85 21.83
C PRO A 43 4.00 -8.56 21.78
N GLU A 44 4.43 -8.07 22.96
CA GLU A 44 5.32 -6.90 23.03
C GLU A 44 6.62 -7.15 22.24
N PRO A 45 7.04 -6.24 21.34
CA PRO A 45 8.27 -6.39 20.58
C PRO A 45 9.52 -6.49 21.46
N LEU A 46 10.62 -7.00 20.90
CA LEU A 46 11.93 -6.94 21.56
C LEU A 46 12.41 -5.50 21.75
N GLY A 47 13.28 -5.26 22.72
CA GLY A 47 13.71 -3.90 23.12
C GLY A 47 14.21 -3.01 21.97
N TYR A 48 14.88 -3.58 20.97
CA TYR A 48 15.40 -2.80 19.83
C TYR A 48 14.30 -2.31 18.85
N LEU A 49 13.09 -2.87 18.92
CA LEU A 49 11.92 -2.45 18.14
C LEU A 49 10.98 -1.56 18.94
N ARG A 50 11.30 -1.31 20.21
CA ARG A 50 10.57 -0.37 21.06
C ARG A 50 11.21 1.01 20.91
N GLY A 51 10.41 2.05 20.95
CA GLY A 51 10.87 3.42 20.88
C GLY A 51 9.82 4.37 21.42
N ASP A 52 10.25 5.59 21.69
CA ASP A 52 9.36 6.65 22.16
C ASP A 52 8.56 7.26 21.00
N GLY A 53 7.32 7.60 21.28
CA GLY A 53 6.42 8.31 20.36
C GLY A 53 5.64 7.41 19.41
N SER A 54 4.54 7.97 18.91
CA SER A 54 3.59 7.31 18.02
C SER A 54 3.99 7.50 16.56
N TRP A 55 4.29 6.43 15.83
CA TRP A 55 4.79 6.51 14.45
C TRP A 55 3.80 5.94 13.42
N GLY A 56 2.53 5.78 13.80
CA GLY A 56 1.44 5.63 12.84
C GLY A 56 1.24 6.94 12.07
N LEU A 57 0.74 6.84 10.84
CA LEU A 57 0.44 8.00 10.00
C LEU A 57 -1.01 7.90 9.52
N ASP A 58 -1.81 8.93 9.79
CA ASP A 58 -3.19 9.03 9.30
C ASP A 58 -3.15 9.53 7.85
N ILE A 59 -3.15 8.57 6.92
CA ILE A 59 -3.08 8.82 5.48
C ILE A 59 -4.15 7.96 4.85
N ASP A 60 -5.19 8.59 4.32
CA ASP A 60 -6.20 7.94 3.52
C ASP A 60 -5.57 7.51 2.19
N LEU A 61 -5.81 6.25 1.82
CA LEU A 61 -5.30 5.62 0.61
C LEU A 61 -6.47 5.12 -0.22
N GLU A 62 -6.44 5.43 -1.51
CA GLU A 62 -7.50 5.07 -2.46
C GLU A 62 -6.90 4.30 -3.64
N VAL A 63 -7.59 3.25 -4.09
CA VAL A 63 -7.28 2.51 -5.32
C VAL A 63 -8.45 2.64 -6.29
N GLY A 64 -8.21 3.33 -7.39
CA GLY A 64 -9.11 3.41 -8.53
C GLY A 64 -8.79 2.35 -9.59
N LEU A 65 -9.81 1.68 -10.10
CA LEU A 65 -9.73 0.73 -11.22
C LEU A 65 -10.64 1.18 -12.36
N ARG A 66 -10.08 1.30 -13.56
CA ARG A 66 -10.83 1.68 -14.76
C ARG A 66 -10.59 0.66 -15.86
N SER A 67 -11.66 0.05 -16.36
CA SER A 67 -11.58 -0.77 -17.58
C SER A 67 -11.29 0.09 -18.82
N SER A 68 -10.97 -0.52 -19.94
CA SER A 68 -10.83 0.19 -21.22
C SER A 68 -12.15 0.77 -21.75
N ALA A 69 -13.30 0.29 -21.26
CA ALA A 69 -14.63 0.76 -21.67
C ALA A 69 -15.13 1.93 -20.80
N MET A 70 -14.53 2.14 -19.62
CA MET A 70 -14.91 3.18 -18.67
C MET A 70 -14.17 4.50 -18.93
N THR A 71 -14.83 5.61 -18.66
CA THR A 71 -14.24 6.97 -18.70
C THR A 71 -13.79 7.46 -17.32
N VAL A 72 -14.44 6.98 -16.26
CA VAL A 72 -14.17 7.31 -14.85
C VAL A 72 -13.79 6.01 -14.12
N PRO A 73 -12.76 5.99 -13.26
CA PRO A 73 -12.44 4.81 -12.45
C PRO A 73 -13.50 4.55 -11.38
N ASP A 74 -13.74 3.29 -11.06
CA ASP A 74 -14.39 2.93 -9.80
C ASP A 74 -13.36 2.88 -8.68
N ILE A 75 -13.77 3.29 -7.49
CA ILE A 75 -12.96 3.11 -6.29
C ILE A 75 -13.21 1.70 -5.77
N VAL A 76 -12.18 0.85 -5.89
CA VAL A 76 -12.25 -0.56 -5.48
C VAL A 76 -11.62 -0.80 -4.12
N SER A 77 -10.83 0.15 -3.61
CA SER A 77 -10.38 0.12 -2.23
C SER A 77 -10.19 1.52 -1.65
N GLU A 78 -10.67 1.69 -0.41
CA GLU A 78 -10.37 2.82 0.47
C GLU A 78 -9.86 2.27 1.79
N THR A 79 -8.63 2.62 2.15
CA THR A 79 -7.96 2.15 3.37
C THR A 79 -7.15 3.28 4.00
N ASN A 80 -6.50 3.02 5.12
CA ASN A 80 -5.68 4.02 5.79
C ASN A 80 -4.35 3.43 6.26
N PHE A 81 -3.26 4.18 6.07
CA PHE A 81 -1.93 3.75 6.47
C PHE A 81 -1.77 3.58 7.98
N LYS A 82 -2.63 4.18 8.80
CA LYS A 82 -2.58 4.04 10.27
C LYS A 82 -2.82 2.61 10.76
N ASP A 83 -3.40 1.76 9.92
CA ASP A 83 -3.66 0.35 10.24
C ASP A 83 -2.39 -0.52 10.12
N MET A 84 -1.27 0.04 9.63
CA MET A 84 0.01 -0.66 9.56
C MET A 84 0.51 -1.04 10.96
N TYR A 85 0.61 -2.35 11.22
CA TYR A 85 1.04 -2.90 12.50
C TYR A 85 2.51 -2.58 12.86
N TRP A 86 3.38 -2.50 11.85
CA TRP A 86 4.80 -2.14 12.03
C TRP A 86 5.07 -0.76 11.45
N SER A 87 5.54 0.17 12.29
CA SER A 87 5.82 1.54 11.86
C SER A 87 7.04 1.61 10.92
N PRO A 88 7.16 2.68 10.10
CA PRO A 88 8.33 2.88 9.24
C PRO A 88 9.65 2.89 10.03
N VAL A 89 9.65 3.43 11.25
CA VAL A 89 10.84 3.45 12.12
C VAL A 89 11.24 2.04 12.55
N GLN A 90 10.26 1.18 12.88
CA GLN A 90 10.53 -0.23 13.23
C GLN A 90 11.04 -1.01 12.02
N GLN A 91 10.49 -0.77 10.82
CA GLN A 91 10.96 -1.41 9.59
C GLN A 91 12.44 -1.09 9.33
N ILE A 92 12.84 0.18 9.46
CA ILE A 92 14.22 0.62 9.30
C ILE A 92 15.13 0.04 10.39
N ALA A 93 14.70 0.08 11.65
CA ALA A 93 15.44 -0.50 12.77
C ALA A 93 15.68 -2.01 12.55
N HIS A 94 14.66 -2.75 12.13
CA HIS A 94 14.77 -4.17 11.83
C HIS A 94 15.67 -4.45 10.63
N MET A 95 15.55 -3.68 9.55
CA MET A 95 16.35 -3.83 8.35
C MET A 95 17.85 -3.66 8.60
N THR A 96 18.21 -2.81 9.58
CA THR A 96 19.61 -2.44 9.86
C THR A 96 20.22 -3.16 11.06
N VAL A 97 19.43 -3.94 11.82
CA VAL A 97 19.88 -4.60 13.07
C VAL A 97 21.03 -5.58 12.86
N ASN A 98 21.17 -6.15 11.66
CA ASN A 98 22.23 -7.10 11.31
C ASN A 98 23.51 -6.43 10.78
N GLY A 99 23.58 -5.10 10.77
CA GLY A 99 24.69 -4.34 10.20
C GLY A 99 24.53 -3.97 8.72
N ALA A 100 23.39 -4.26 8.09
CA ALA A 100 23.08 -3.74 6.77
C ALA A 100 23.04 -2.21 6.79
N SER A 101 23.64 -1.61 5.76
CA SER A 101 23.71 -0.16 5.60
C SER A 101 22.66 0.36 4.62
N LEU A 102 22.06 1.50 4.94
CA LEU A 102 21.22 2.26 4.01
C LEU A 102 22.03 3.33 3.28
N ARG A 103 21.54 3.74 2.12
CA ARG A 103 22.09 4.82 1.30
C ARG A 103 20.98 5.78 0.90
N THR A 104 21.37 7.02 0.61
CA THR A 104 20.45 8.00 0.03
C THR A 104 19.84 7.44 -1.25
N GLY A 105 18.52 7.47 -1.33
CA GLY A 105 17.76 6.96 -2.47
C GLY A 105 17.31 5.50 -2.34
N ASP A 106 17.69 4.77 -1.28
CA ASP A 106 17.06 3.50 -0.98
C ASP A 106 15.56 3.70 -0.70
N VAL A 107 14.72 2.79 -1.22
CA VAL A 107 13.26 2.84 -1.09
C VAL A 107 12.79 1.65 -0.26
N CYS A 108 12.14 1.95 0.88
CA CYS A 108 11.53 0.96 1.75
C CYS A 108 10.01 1.04 1.62
N ALA A 109 9.38 -0.03 1.14
CA ALA A 109 7.93 -0.12 1.02
C ALA A 109 7.31 -0.76 2.27
N SER A 110 6.07 -0.38 2.59
CA SER A 110 5.31 -0.88 3.75
C SER A 110 4.91 -2.35 3.65
N GLY A 111 4.82 -2.88 2.44
CA GLY A 111 3.96 -4.02 2.13
C GLY A 111 2.56 -3.57 1.72
N THR A 112 1.71 -4.52 1.32
CA THR A 112 0.30 -4.25 1.01
C THR A 112 -0.40 -3.69 2.24
N VAL A 113 -1.09 -2.55 2.10
CA VAL A 113 -1.88 -1.93 3.16
C VAL A 113 -3.33 -2.40 3.03
N SER A 114 -3.80 -3.14 4.01
CA SER A 114 -5.18 -3.66 4.06
C SER A 114 -5.80 -3.35 5.41
N GLY A 115 -7.01 -2.79 5.40
CA GLY A 115 -7.82 -2.62 6.60
C GLY A 115 -8.58 -3.91 6.94
N SER A 116 -9.36 -3.87 8.03
CA SER A 116 -10.14 -5.04 8.49
C SER A 116 -11.44 -5.27 7.71
N GLU A 117 -12.00 -4.21 7.12
CA GLU A 117 -13.34 -4.24 6.53
C GLU A 117 -13.31 -4.52 5.01
N PRO A 118 -14.34 -5.18 4.46
CA PRO A 118 -14.52 -5.27 3.01
C PRO A 118 -14.49 -3.88 2.36
N GLY A 119 -13.82 -3.77 1.21
CA GLY A 119 -13.57 -2.48 0.55
C GLY A 119 -12.30 -1.77 1.04
N SER A 120 -11.63 -2.25 2.08
CA SER A 120 -10.35 -1.69 2.56
C SER A 120 -9.12 -2.57 2.30
N TYR A 121 -9.28 -3.64 1.52
CA TYR A 121 -8.19 -4.57 1.20
C TYR A 121 -7.30 -4.04 0.07
N GLY A 122 -5.98 -4.11 0.26
CA GLY A 122 -4.99 -3.48 -0.63
C GLY A 122 -4.62 -4.25 -1.89
N SER A 123 -5.31 -5.35 -2.21
CA SER A 123 -5.03 -6.11 -3.42
C SER A 123 -6.25 -6.81 -3.99
N LEU A 124 -6.26 -7.04 -5.31
CA LEU A 124 -7.33 -7.77 -5.98
C LEU A 124 -7.45 -9.23 -5.51
N ILE A 125 -6.36 -9.85 -5.06
CA ILE A 125 -6.43 -11.22 -4.50
C ILE A 125 -7.21 -11.23 -3.18
N GLU A 126 -7.11 -10.19 -2.37
CA GLU A 126 -7.92 -10.05 -1.15
C GLU A 126 -9.34 -9.61 -1.49
N LEU A 127 -9.50 -8.54 -2.29
CA LEU A 127 -10.80 -7.99 -2.68
C LEU A 127 -11.69 -9.01 -3.40
N SER A 128 -11.10 -9.88 -4.22
CA SER A 128 -11.86 -10.90 -4.95
C SER A 128 -11.90 -12.27 -4.27
N TRP A 129 -11.33 -12.38 -3.08
CA TRP A 129 -11.13 -13.64 -2.37
C TRP A 129 -10.50 -14.73 -3.27
N ASN A 130 -9.36 -14.39 -3.86
CA ASN A 130 -8.64 -15.21 -4.84
C ASN A 130 -9.53 -15.64 -6.02
N GLY A 131 -10.42 -14.73 -6.45
CA GLY A 131 -11.31 -14.88 -7.59
C GLY A 131 -12.62 -15.60 -7.32
N SER A 132 -12.92 -16.04 -6.10
CA SER A 132 -14.24 -16.61 -5.80
C SER A 132 -15.35 -15.56 -5.66
N GLU A 133 -14.99 -14.30 -5.42
CA GLU A 133 -15.91 -13.18 -5.24
C GLU A 133 -15.55 -12.04 -6.22
N PRO A 134 -16.03 -12.05 -7.47
CA PRO A 134 -15.68 -11.02 -8.44
C PRO A 134 -16.11 -9.61 -8.01
N ILE A 135 -15.26 -8.62 -8.24
CA ILE A 135 -15.55 -7.20 -8.05
C ILE A 135 -16.40 -6.71 -9.21
N GLN A 136 -17.55 -6.10 -8.92
CA GLN A 136 -18.42 -5.47 -9.94
C GLN A 136 -17.92 -4.07 -10.26
N LEU A 137 -17.76 -3.76 -11.54
CA LEU A 137 -17.45 -2.42 -12.04
C LEU A 137 -18.70 -1.74 -12.62
N GLY A 138 -18.65 -0.42 -12.74
CA GLY A 138 -19.73 0.46 -13.18
C GLY A 138 -20.04 0.40 -14.68
N ASP A 139 -19.24 -0.34 -15.46
CA ASP A 139 -19.54 -0.70 -16.86
C ASP A 139 -20.22 -2.06 -17.00
N ASP A 140 -20.81 -2.58 -15.92
CA ASP A 140 -21.39 -3.91 -15.78
C ASP A 140 -20.38 -5.07 -15.93
N SER A 141 -19.09 -4.79 -16.14
CA SER A 141 -18.04 -5.82 -16.16
C SER A 141 -17.61 -6.22 -14.75
N THR A 142 -16.91 -7.35 -14.63
CA THR A 142 -16.35 -7.80 -13.34
C THR A 142 -14.85 -8.00 -13.43
N ARG A 143 -14.16 -7.96 -12.27
CA ARG A 143 -12.74 -8.29 -12.14
C ARG A 143 -12.51 -9.23 -10.98
N THR A 144 -11.70 -10.25 -11.21
CA THR A 144 -11.03 -11.03 -10.17
C THR A 144 -9.57 -10.61 -10.08
N PHE A 145 -8.91 -10.51 -11.22
CA PHE A 145 -7.58 -9.92 -11.41
C PHE A 145 -7.63 -8.92 -12.58
N LEU A 146 -6.54 -8.15 -12.76
CA LEU A 146 -6.41 -7.20 -13.86
C LEU A 146 -6.47 -7.89 -15.23
N GLN A 147 -7.03 -7.17 -16.20
CA GLN A 147 -7.07 -7.52 -17.61
C GLN A 147 -6.27 -6.49 -18.44
N ASP A 148 -5.91 -6.86 -19.67
CA ASP A 148 -5.26 -5.94 -20.60
C ASP A 148 -6.11 -4.68 -20.82
N GLY A 149 -5.47 -3.52 -20.77
CA GLY A 149 -6.13 -2.22 -20.88
C GLY A 149 -6.71 -1.67 -19.59
N ASP A 150 -6.74 -2.45 -18.50
CA ASP A 150 -7.12 -1.92 -17.19
C ASP A 150 -6.10 -0.88 -16.72
N GLN A 151 -6.62 0.23 -16.21
CA GLN A 151 -5.85 1.28 -15.57
C GLN A 151 -6.05 1.22 -14.05
N VAL A 152 -4.95 1.19 -13.31
CA VAL A 152 -4.93 1.29 -11.85
C VAL A 152 -4.35 2.64 -11.45
N THR A 153 -5.01 3.34 -10.53
CA THR A 153 -4.54 4.60 -9.95
C THR A 153 -4.54 4.50 -8.43
N LEU A 154 -3.40 4.77 -7.79
CA LEU A 154 -3.28 4.89 -6.34
C LEU A 154 -3.17 6.37 -5.97
N ARG A 155 -3.86 6.76 -4.89
CA ARG A 155 -3.80 8.11 -4.31
C ARG A 155 -3.59 8.05 -2.80
N GLY A 156 -2.96 9.08 -2.25
CA GLY A 156 -2.79 9.23 -0.82
C GLY A 156 -3.06 10.66 -0.36
N LEU A 157 -3.79 10.82 0.74
CA LEU A 157 -4.15 12.10 1.33
C LEU A 157 -4.04 12.04 2.85
N ALA A 158 -3.22 12.89 3.44
CA ALA A 158 -3.25 13.15 4.88
C ALA A 158 -4.07 14.42 5.12
N SER A 159 -5.07 14.39 5.99
CA SER A 159 -5.91 15.56 6.28
C SER A 159 -6.32 15.63 7.75
N ASN A 160 -6.37 16.85 8.29
CA ASN A 160 -6.89 17.16 9.60
C ASN A 160 -7.63 18.52 9.53
N GLU A 161 -8.02 19.10 10.66
CA GLU A 161 -8.77 20.37 10.68
C GLU A 161 -7.96 21.57 10.17
N GLU A 162 -6.63 21.52 10.25
CA GLU A 162 -5.74 22.65 9.97
C GLU A 162 -5.08 22.60 8.60
N SER A 163 -4.87 21.39 8.06
CA SER A 163 -4.07 21.20 6.86
C SER A 163 -4.39 19.89 6.13
N THR A 164 -4.04 19.88 4.85
CA THR A 164 -4.13 18.71 3.97
C THR A 164 -2.83 18.58 3.18
N VAL A 165 -2.30 17.36 3.12
CA VAL A 165 -1.07 17.01 2.40
C VAL A 165 -1.35 15.82 1.48
N GLY A 166 -1.32 16.06 0.17
CA GLY A 166 -1.43 15.00 -0.83
C GLY A 166 -0.09 14.34 -1.13
N LEU A 167 -0.10 13.01 -1.29
CA LEU A 167 1.08 12.21 -1.71
C LEU A 167 1.21 12.11 -3.24
N GLY A 168 0.34 12.81 -3.97
CA GLY A 168 0.19 12.69 -5.41
C GLY A 168 -0.56 11.41 -5.81
N GLU A 169 -0.54 11.12 -7.10
CA GLU A 169 -1.10 9.88 -7.64
C GLU A 169 -0.03 9.12 -8.43
N VAL A 170 -0.22 7.80 -8.53
CA VAL A 170 0.54 6.94 -9.43
C VAL A 170 -0.42 6.08 -10.22
N THR A 171 -0.26 6.10 -11.54
CA THR A 171 -1.16 5.42 -12.48
C THR A 171 -0.36 4.51 -13.39
N GLY A 172 -0.89 3.31 -13.64
CA GLY A 172 -0.35 2.36 -14.62
C GLY A 172 -1.48 1.75 -15.45
N VAL A 173 -1.18 1.43 -16.70
CA VAL A 173 -2.10 0.71 -17.61
C VAL A 173 -1.47 -0.64 -17.93
N ILE A 174 -2.24 -1.71 -17.81
CA ILE A 174 -1.79 -3.05 -18.19
C ILE A 174 -1.75 -3.16 -19.72
N VAL A 175 -0.60 -3.58 -20.23
CA VAL A 175 -0.39 -3.86 -21.65
C VAL A 175 -0.30 -5.39 -21.86
N PRO A 176 -0.65 -5.89 -23.07
CA PRO A 176 -0.51 -7.30 -23.41
C PRO A 176 0.93 -7.84 -23.32
#